data_AF-A0A8S1H157-F1
#
_entry.id   AF-A0A8S1H157-F1
#
_cell.length_a   1.000
_cell.length_b   1.000
_cell.length_c   1.000
_cell.angle_alpha   90.00
_cell.angle_beta   90.00
_cell.angle_gamma   90.00
#
_symmetry.space_group_name_H-M   'P 1'
#
loop_
_entity.id
_entity.type
_entity.pdbx_description
1 polymer ?
#
loop_
_entity_poly.entity_id
_entity_poly.type
_entity_poly.pdbx_seq_one_letter_code
_entity_poly.pdbx_strand_id
1 'polypeptide(L)'
;MKTLLVLAATLSVVHAGIIGSEQSVAVKGRLLCHDKPASGVRVKMYEKDVLMDTKLDDKSSDGNGEFYLSGSDSEVTSIDPRVNIYHDCDDGWTPCQRRITIGVPDQYISSGKTPTKTFDMGTIQLAGKIRRRNTRLHSSTFCPQNGLPFDYNTCNPEVRSQCPSGFTCRQATDSTSSNETLHLCCESASMTIGDWLAESKLAPQIFPQAPINLLQSVQLFPIDKTTIFPPVHVGDEVVVISYPNVVSAIVQAVDLPMSLGSGYAHILTTVDPAYRPFALAFNYNIPLTESVSSLSISSGGGSFSFVDNTTSLPQQDSYRAQYVVFVFYTNTPLQLTSEGLMSNCSDVRCLFNDSPIASSLSRPVAGTLFYLTAEKTMFKISDSPQYNSANSKLAILLNLFICIYKIYKS
;
A
#
# COMPACT_ATOMS: atom_id res chain seq x y z
N MET A 1 -49.60 -5.86 66.01
CA MET A 1 -48.31 -5.22 66.33
C MET A 1 -47.27 -5.71 65.33
N LYS A 2 -46.63 -4.76 64.63
CA LYS A 2 -45.26 -4.82 64.06
C LYS A 2 -45.03 -5.80 62.89
N THR A 3 -45.09 -5.33 61.63
CA THR A 3 -43.94 -4.92 60.78
C THR A 3 -42.78 -5.93 60.68
N LEU A 4 -42.53 -6.44 59.48
CA LEU A 4 -41.21 -6.60 58.84
C LEU A 4 -41.44 -6.99 57.35
N LEU A 5 -41.44 -6.03 56.43
CA LEU A 5 -40.32 -5.53 55.61
C LEU A 5 -40.06 -6.34 54.33
N VAL A 6 -40.44 -5.67 53.26
CA VAL A 6 -40.28 -5.89 51.82
C VAL A 6 -38.82 -6.09 51.42
N LEU A 7 -38.56 -7.04 50.53
CA LEU A 7 -37.48 -6.95 49.53
C LEU A 7 -37.83 -7.81 48.32
N ALA A 8 -38.82 -7.37 47.56
CA ALA A 8 -38.97 -7.78 46.16
C ALA A 8 -38.01 -6.90 45.34
N ALA A 9 -36.81 -7.41 45.08
CA ALA A 9 -35.92 -6.80 44.11
C ALA A 9 -36.55 -6.96 42.72
N THR A 10 -37.29 -5.94 42.29
CA THR A 10 -37.72 -5.82 40.89
C THR A 10 -36.47 -5.66 40.05
N LEU A 11 -36.13 -6.69 39.29
CA LEU A 11 -35.12 -6.63 38.24
C LEU A 11 -35.69 -5.74 37.12
N SER A 12 -35.61 -4.42 37.30
CA SER A 12 -35.78 -3.49 36.20
C SER A 12 -34.62 -3.75 35.24
N VAL A 13 -34.87 -4.53 34.19
CA VAL A 13 -33.99 -4.58 33.02
C VAL A 13 -34.02 -3.18 32.44
N VAL A 14 -33.06 -2.36 32.86
CA VAL A 14 -32.73 -1.13 32.18
C VAL A 14 -32.26 -1.59 30.81
N HIS A 15 -33.17 -1.55 29.82
CA HIS A 15 -32.75 -1.52 28.43
C HIS A 15 -32.03 -0.18 28.30
N ALA A 16 -30.74 -0.19 28.60
CA ALA A 16 -29.84 0.79 28.06
C ALA A 16 -29.99 0.63 26.54
N GLY A 17 -30.85 1.46 25.94
CA GLY A 17 -30.90 1.57 24.50
C GLY A 17 -29.46 1.78 24.06
N ILE A 18 -28.98 0.90 23.19
CA ILE A 18 -27.66 1.08 22.60
C ILE A 18 -27.82 2.31 21.70
N ILE A 19 -27.46 3.48 22.22
CA ILE A 19 -27.55 4.73 21.48
C ILE A 19 -26.38 4.70 20.50
N GLY A 20 -26.68 4.44 19.23
CA GLY A 20 -25.72 4.61 18.15
C GLY A 20 -25.26 6.06 18.05
N SER A 21 -24.02 6.27 17.66
CA SER A 21 -23.49 7.60 17.37
C SER A 21 -23.79 7.97 15.92
N GLU A 22 -24.26 9.19 15.69
CA GLU A 22 -24.43 9.72 14.34
C GLU A 22 -23.06 9.89 13.68
N GLN A 23 -22.94 9.40 12.46
CA GLN A 23 -21.73 9.41 11.65
C GLN A 23 -22.08 9.85 10.24
N SER A 24 -21.11 10.42 9.52
CA SER A 24 -21.34 10.94 8.18
C SER A 24 -20.16 10.74 7.26
N VAL A 25 -20.45 10.70 5.97
CA VAL A 25 -19.47 10.47 4.91
C VAL A 25 -19.81 11.32 3.68
N ALA A 26 -18.77 11.84 3.03
CA ALA A 26 -18.87 12.53 1.75
C ALA A 26 -17.87 11.93 0.77
N VAL A 27 -18.29 11.78 -0.48
CA VAL A 27 -17.49 11.18 -1.55
C VAL A 27 -17.62 12.02 -2.82
N LYS A 28 -16.51 12.19 -3.54
CA LYS A 28 -16.49 12.79 -4.87
C LYS A 28 -15.65 11.96 -5.83
N GLY A 29 -15.86 12.14 -7.12
CA GLY A 29 -15.03 11.52 -8.16
C GLY A 29 -15.44 11.95 -9.55
N ARG A 30 -14.73 11.42 -10.55
CA ARG A 30 -14.98 11.68 -11.98
C ARG A 30 -15.05 10.37 -12.76
N LEU A 31 -16.01 10.25 -13.66
CA LEU A 31 -16.25 9.06 -14.47
C LEU A 31 -15.89 9.31 -15.93
N LEU A 32 -15.14 8.39 -16.52
CA LEU A 32 -14.78 8.41 -17.94
C LEU A 32 -15.28 7.15 -18.66
N CYS A 33 -15.58 7.26 -19.94
CA CYS A 33 -15.82 6.15 -20.85
C CYS A 33 -14.99 6.40 -22.13
N HIS A 34 -13.97 5.58 -22.38
CA HIS A 34 -13.01 5.78 -23.49
C HIS A 34 -12.42 7.20 -23.52
N ASP A 35 -11.96 7.65 -22.36
CA ASP A 35 -11.30 8.94 -22.12
C ASP A 35 -12.21 10.17 -22.28
N LYS A 36 -13.52 9.95 -22.48
CA LYS A 36 -14.54 11.00 -22.49
C LYS A 36 -15.28 11.04 -21.16
N PRO A 37 -15.61 12.24 -20.64
CA PRO A 37 -16.55 12.40 -19.54
C PRO A 37 -17.82 11.57 -19.69
N ALA A 38 -18.07 10.69 -18.72
CA ALA A 38 -19.28 9.88 -18.68
C ALA A 38 -20.37 10.62 -17.90
N SER A 39 -21.21 11.34 -18.64
CA SER A 39 -22.30 12.15 -18.10
C SER A 39 -23.58 11.32 -17.87
N GLY A 40 -24.37 11.68 -16.85
CA GLY A 40 -25.66 11.04 -16.56
C GLY A 40 -25.54 9.62 -15.99
N VAL A 41 -24.36 9.21 -15.54
CA VAL A 41 -24.13 7.90 -14.92
C VAL A 41 -24.67 7.94 -13.50
N ARG A 42 -25.55 6.99 -13.14
CA ARG A 42 -26.17 6.96 -11.82
C ARG A 42 -25.20 6.43 -10.77
N VAL A 43 -25.03 7.16 -9.67
CA VAL A 43 -24.13 6.82 -8.56
C VAL A 43 -24.90 6.87 -7.26
N LYS A 44 -24.81 5.80 -6.45
CA LYS A 44 -25.54 5.65 -5.19
C LYS A 44 -24.59 5.32 -4.05
N MET A 45 -24.83 5.88 -2.88
CA MET A 45 -24.10 5.54 -1.67
C MET A 45 -25.02 4.78 -0.71
N TYR A 46 -24.51 3.69 -0.14
CA TYR A 46 -25.22 2.82 0.77
C TYR A 46 -24.37 2.54 2.00
N GLU A 47 -25.00 2.41 3.16
CA GLU A 47 -24.44 1.80 4.35
C GLU A 47 -24.66 0.28 4.31
N LYS A 48 -23.67 -0.52 4.70
CA LYS A 48 -23.78 -1.97 4.68
C LYS A 48 -24.30 -2.50 6.01
N ASP A 49 -25.54 -2.94 6.01
CA ASP A 49 -26.19 -3.54 7.16
C ASP A 49 -26.24 -5.07 7.06
N VAL A 50 -26.35 -5.75 8.20
CA VAL A 50 -26.47 -7.22 8.27
C VAL A 50 -27.74 -7.72 7.56
N LEU A 51 -28.80 -6.91 7.54
CA LEU A 51 -30.11 -7.30 6.99
C LEU A 51 -30.42 -6.59 5.67
N MET A 52 -30.29 -5.26 5.60
CA MET A 52 -30.65 -4.50 4.41
C MET A 52 -29.90 -3.18 4.36
N ASP A 53 -29.05 -3.03 3.34
CA ASP A 53 -28.27 -1.81 3.11
C ASP A 53 -29.13 -0.54 3.12
N THR A 54 -28.77 0.39 4.01
CA THR A 54 -29.43 1.70 4.11
C THR A 54 -28.91 2.64 3.03
N LYS A 55 -29.79 3.28 2.26
CA LYS A 55 -29.38 4.21 1.19
C LYS A 55 -29.07 5.59 1.76
N LEU A 56 -27.83 6.05 1.57
CA LEU A 56 -27.36 7.35 2.06
C LEU A 56 -27.59 8.49 1.03
N ASP A 57 -27.28 8.26 -0.25
CA ASP A 57 -27.46 9.27 -1.32
C ASP A 57 -27.61 8.60 -2.71
N ASP A 58 -28.20 9.29 -3.69
CA ASP A 58 -28.48 8.79 -5.06
C ASP A 58 -28.48 9.96 -6.05
N LYS A 59 -27.40 10.08 -6.83
CA LYS A 59 -27.22 11.17 -7.81
C LYS A 59 -26.73 10.64 -9.16
N SER A 60 -26.51 11.54 -10.10
CA SER A 60 -25.91 11.24 -11.40
C SER A 60 -24.71 12.14 -11.66
N SER A 61 -23.74 11.65 -12.44
CA SER A 61 -22.59 12.45 -12.86
C SER A 61 -23.00 13.60 -13.79
N ASP A 62 -22.27 14.71 -13.71
CA ASP A 62 -22.53 15.91 -14.50
C ASP A 62 -21.93 15.84 -15.92
N GLY A 63 -21.91 16.97 -16.65
CA GLY A 63 -21.34 17.06 -18.00
C GLY A 63 -19.82 16.80 -18.08
N ASN A 64 -19.10 17.00 -16.98
CA ASN A 64 -17.67 16.72 -16.85
C ASN A 64 -17.40 15.30 -16.33
N GLY A 65 -18.46 14.53 -16.07
CA GLY A 65 -18.42 13.20 -15.48
C GLY A 65 -18.22 13.24 -13.97
N GLU A 66 -18.29 14.40 -13.33
CA GLU A 66 -18.06 14.56 -11.90
C GLU A 66 -19.31 14.23 -11.10
N PHE A 67 -19.13 13.68 -9.89
CA PHE A 67 -20.20 13.41 -8.95
C PHE A 67 -19.77 13.74 -7.53
N TYR A 68 -20.76 14.07 -6.68
CA TYR A 68 -20.58 14.31 -5.25
C TYR A 68 -21.76 13.73 -4.46
N LEU A 69 -21.48 12.82 -3.53
CA LEU A 69 -22.46 12.17 -2.65
C LEU A 69 -22.15 12.52 -1.20
N SER A 70 -23.18 12.66 -0.38
CA SER A 70 -23.02 12.86 1.06
C SER A 70 -24.22 12.32 1.84
N GLY A 71 -23.96 11.66 2.96
CA GLY A 71 -25.02 11.14 3.82
C GLY A 71 -24.52 10.86 5.23
N SER A 72 -25.46 10.49 6.09
CA SER A 72 -25.21 10.20 7.51
C SER A 72 -26.10 9.07 7.98
N ASP A 73 -25.60 8.27 8.91
CA ASP A 73 -26.36 7.23 9.59
C ASP A 73 -26.05 7.16 11.08
N SER A 74 -26.92 6.53 11.87
CA SER A 74 -26.75 6.37 13.32
C SER A 74 -26.43 4.92 13.67
N GLU A 75 -25.15 4.63 13.88
CA GLU A 75 -24.66 3.27 14.14
C GLU A 75 -23.94 3.15 15.48
N VAL A 76 -24.02 1.95 16.06
CA VAL A 76 -23.30 1.61 17.29
C VAL A 76 -21.81 1.44 17.01
N THR A 77 -21.49 0.87 15.85
CA THR A 77 -20.14 0.73 15.30
C THR A 77 -19.89 1.79 14.23
N SER A 78 -18.70 1.80 13.64
CA SER A 78 -18.48 2.61 12.43
C SER A 78 -19.38 2.17 11.28
N ILE A 79 -19.87 3.14 10.52
CA ILE A 79 -20.58 2.91 9.25
C ILE A 79 -19.61 2.26 8.22
N ASP A 80 -20.06 1.34 7.35
CA ASP A 80 -19.36 0.76 6.17
C ASP A 80 -19.95 1.30 4.84
N PRO A 81 -19.70 2.57 4.47
CA PRO A 81 -20.28 3.17 3.28
C PRO A 81 -19.68 2.65 1.97
N ARG A 82 -20.56 2.39 1.00
CA ARG A 82 -20.24 1.84 -0.33
C ARG A 82 -20.88 2.65 -1.46
N VAL A 83 -20.12 2.92 -2.50
CA VAL A 83 -20.56 3.65 -3.70
C VAL A 83 -20.81 2.69 -4.86
N ASN A 84 -22.04 2.66 -5.37
CA ASN A 84 -22.50 1.87 -6.50
C ASN A 84 -22.65 2.76 -7.75
N ILE A 85 -21.87 2.52 -8.80
CA ILE A 85 -21.90 3.24 -10.09
C ILE A 85 -22.60 2.35 -11.12
N TYR A 86 -23.68 2.83 -11.73
CA TYR A 86 -24.49 2.11 -12.72
C TYR A 86 -24.34 2.76 -14.10
N HIS A 87 -23.74 2.05 -15.06
CA HIS A 87 -23.33 2.60 -16.35
C HIS A 87 -23.55 1.65 -17.53
N ASP A 88 -23.64 2.23 -18.72
CA ASP A 88 -23.81 1.51 -19.99
C ASP A 88 -22.57 1.58 -20.91
N CYS A 89 -21.46 2.14 -20.40
CA CYS A 89 -20.17 2.13 -21.12
C CYS A 89 -19.75 0.70 -21.51
N ASP A 90 -19.51 0.47 -22.80
CA ASP A 90 -19.23 -0.83 -23.42
C ASP A 90 -20.27 -1.94 -23.11
N ASP A 91 -21.54 -1.57 -22.92
CA ASP A 91 -22.58 -2.53 -22.54
C ASP A 91 -23.36 -3.13 -23.74
N GLY A 92 -23.14 -2.63 -24.95
CA GLY A 92 -23.72 -3.17 -26.18
C GLY A 92 -25.25 -3.24 -26.15
N TRP A 93 -25.80 -4.44 -26.42
CA TRP A 93 -27.24 -4.74 -26.45
C TRP A 93 -27.74 -5.46 -25.17
N THR A 94 -26.97 -5.41 -24.09
CA THR A 94 -27.26 -6.26 -22.92
C THR A 94 -28.34 -5.62 -22.05
N PRO A 95 -29.38 -6.36 -21.63
CA PRO A 95 -30.34 -5.83 -20.69
C PRO A 95 -29.67 -5.60 -19.33
N CYS A 96 -29.94 -4.43 -18.74
CA CYS A 96 -29.45 -3.92 -17.44
C CYS A 96 -28.04 -3.32 -17.43
N GLN A 97 -27.93 -2.13 -16.80
CA GLN A 97 -26.67 -1.39 -16.62
C GLN A 97 -25.63 -2.21 -15.85
N ARG A 98 -24.36 -2.07 -16.22
CA ARG A 98 -23.22 -2.59 -15.45
C ARG A 98 -23.09 -1.84 -14.13
N ARG A 99 -22.71 -2.55 -13.06
CA ARG A 99 -22.53 -1.97 -11.71
C ARG A 99 -21.11 -2.16 -11.20
N ILE A 100 -20.48 -1.08 -10.74
CA ILE A 100 -19.22 -1.08 -9.99
C ILE A 100 -19.53 -0.70 -8.54
N THR A 101 -18.94 -1.37 -7.56
CA THR A 101 -19.12 -1.09 -6.12
C THR A 101 -17.77 -0.81 -5.50
N ILE A 102 -17.60 0.31 -4.81
CA ILE A 102 -16.34 0.73 -4.17
C ILE A 102 -16.62 1.10 -2.71
N GLY A 103 -15.84 0.56 -1.78
CA GLY A 103 -15.92 0.93 -0.36
C GLY A 103 -15.25 2.27 -0.08
N VAL A 104 -15.76 3.00 0.90
CA VAL A 104 -15.17 4.25 1.38
C VAL A 104 -14.35 3.95 2.63
N PRO A 105 -13.05 4.31 2.70
CA PRO A 105 -12.24 3.99 3.86
C PRO A 105 -12.72 4.65 5.14
N ASP A 106 -12.64 3.94 6.27
CA ASP A 106 -13.12 4.40 7.59
C ASP A 106 -12.53 5.74 8.02
N GLN A 107 -11.29 6.02 7.61
CA GLN A 107 -10.63 7.31 7.86
C GLN A 107 -11.33 8.50 7.18
N TYR A 108 -12.34 8.30 6.33
CA TYR A 108 -13.19 9.35 5.75
C TYR A 108 -14.58 9.46 6.40
N ILE A 109 -14.84 8.66 7.44
CA ILE A 109 -16.04 8.80 8.28
C ILE A 109 -15.82 9.88 9.34
N SER A 110 -16.77 10.81 9.42
CA SER A 110 -16.81 11.88 10.41
C SER A 110 -17.85 11.59 11.49
N SER A 111 -17.56 12.01 12.73
CA SER A 111 -18.57 12.02 13.79
C SER A 111 -19.57 13.15 13.58
N GLY A 112 -20.85 12.88 13.83
CA GLY A 112 -21.96 13.79 13.62
C GLY A 112 -22.54 13.73 12.20
N LYS A 113 -23.61 14.49 11.98
CA LYS A 113 -24.41 14.51 10.76
C LYS A 113 -23.72 15.06 9.51
N THR A 114 -22.71 15.91 9.69
CA THR A 114 -22.08 16.63 8.58
C THR A 114 -20.65 16.15 8.37
N PRO A 115 -20.31 15.64 7.18
CA PRO A 115 -18.96 15.20 6.87
C PRO A 115 -17.95 16.35 7.01
N THR A 116 -16.88 16.14 7.75
CA THR A 116 -15.77 17.10 7.91
C THR A 116 -14.65 16.87 6.90
N LYS A 117 -14.68 15.74 6.19
CA LYS A 117 -13.73 15.32 5.18
C LYS A 117 -14.48 14.66 4.03
N THR A 118 -13.88 14.70 2.84
CA THR A 118 -14.45 14.12 1.62
C THR A 118 -13.46 13.13 1.04
N PHE A 119 -13.91 11.91 0.79
CA PHE A 119 -13.13 10.93 0.06
C PHE A 119 -13.13 11.26 -1.43
N ASP A 120 -11.95 11.50 -2.00
CA ASP A 120 -11.78 11.69 -3.44
C ASP A 120 -11.43 10.34 -4.08
N MET A 121 -12.38 9.76 -4.81
CA MET A 121 -12.20 8.49 -5.53
C MET A 121 -11.36 8.64 -6.80
N GLY A 122 -10.96 9.86 -7.14
CA GLY A 122 -10.22 10.16 -8.36
C GLY A 122 -11.06 9.96 -9.62
N THR A 123 -10.39 9.58 -10.71
CA THR A 123 -11.00 9.37 -12.02
C THR A 123 -11.14 7.88 -12.32
N ILE A 124 -12.35 7.42 -12.61
CA ILE A 124 -12.69 6.01 -12.85
C ILE A 124 -13.01 5.79 -14.33
N GLN A 125 -12.27 4.89 -14.97
CA GLN A 125 -12.50 4.46 -16.36
C GLN A 125 -13.54 3.33 -16.42
N LEU A 126 -14.73 3.61 -16.97
CA LEU A 126 -15.87 2.69 -17.08
C LEU A 126 -15.75 1.68 -18.24
N ALA A 127 -14.87 1.95 -19.21
CA ALA A 127 -14.61 1.04 -20.34
C ALA A 127 -13.84 -0.23 -19.94
N GLY A 128 -13.31 -0.31 -18.71
CA GLY A 128 -12.67 -1.52 -18.20
C GLY A 128 -13.63 -2.71 -18.31
N LYS A 129 -13.22 -3.79 -18.99
CA LYS A 129 -14.03 -5.02 -19.10
C LYS A 129 -14.03 -5.76 -17.76
N ILE A 130 -15.03 -5.49 -16.93
CA ILE A 130 -15.41 -6.39 -15.84
C ILE A 130 -16.06 -7.59 -16.53
N ARG A 131 -15.37 -8.74 -16.62
CA ARG A 131 -15.94 -9.93 -17.25
C ARG A 131 -17.27 -10.26 -16.55
N ARG A 132 -18.35 -10.24 -17.33
CA ARG A 132 -19.68 -10.65 -16.86
C ARG A 132 -19.60 -12.05 -16.26
N ARG A 133 -19.95 -12.12 -14.98
CA ARG A 133 -20.32 -13.27 -14.14
C ARG A 133 -20.28 -14.62 -14.85
N ASN A 134 -19.29 -15.43 -14.48
CA ASN A 134 -19.47 -16.87 -14.38
C ASN A 134 -19.55 -17.18 -12.89
N THR A 135 -20.77 -17.37 -12.36
CA THR A 135 -21.06 -17.61 -10.93
C THR A 135 -20.43 -18.89 -10.36
N ARG A 136 -19.70 -19.67 -11.16
CA ARG A 136 -18.94 -20.84 -10.69
C ARG A 136 -17.47 -20.57 -10.37
N LEU A 137 -16.86 -19.48 -10.85
CA LEU A 137 -15.42 -19.23 -10.65
C LEU A 137 -15.11 -18.40 -9.38
N HIS A 138 -16.10 -17.69 -8.83
CA HIS A 138 -15.90 -16.70 -7.76
C HIS A 138 -16.23 -17.22 -6.36
N SER A 139 -16.77 -18.44 -6.21
CA SER A 139 -17.03 -19.00 -4.88
C SER A 139 -15.80 -19.72 -4.29
N SER A 140 -14.70 -19.79 -5.03
CA SER A 140 -13.51 -20.55 -4.65
C SER A 140 -12.27 -19.70 -4.44
N THR A 141 -12.25 -18.46 -4.94
CA THR A 141 -11.06 -17.61 -4.88
C THR A 141 -11.19 -16.56 -3.78
N PHE A 142 -10.21 -16.50 -2.88
CA PHE A 142 -10.22 -15.59 -1.74
C PHE A 142 -8.86 -14.90 -1.57
N CYS A 143 -8.90 -13.62 -1.20
CA CYS A 143 -7.72 -12.92 -0.72
C CYS A 143 -7.27 -13.48 0.64
N PRO A 144 -5.98 -13.35 0.98
CA PRO A 144 -5.49 -13.79 2.28
C PRO A 144 -6.22 -13.11 3.44
N GLN A 145 -6.31 -13.82 4.57
CA GLN A 145 -6.89 -13.30 5.82
C GLN A 145 -8.33 -12.78 5.66
N ASN A 146 -9.12 -13.36 4.75
CA ASN A 146 -10.47 -12.91 4.39
C ASN A 146 -10.53 -11.44 3.90
N GLY A 147 -9.43 -10.92 3.37
CA GLY A 147 -9.40 -9.58 2.79
C GLY A 147 -10.36 -9.42 1.61
N LEU A 148 -10.76 -8.19 1.32
CA LEU A 148 -11.61 -7.92 0.17
C LEU A 148 -10.78 -7.86 -1.12
N PRO A 149 -11.13 -8.62 -2.18
CA PRO A 149 -10.60 -8.37 -3.50
C PRO A 149 -11.19 -7.08 -4.06
N PHE A 150 -10.36 -6.22 -4.68
CA PHE A 150 -10.83 -5.06 -5.44
C PHE A 150 -11.72 -5.52 -6.59
N ASP A 151 -11.18 -6.46 -7.35
CA ASP A 151 -11.86 -7.27 -8.34
C ASP A 151 -11.20 -8.65 -8.37
N TYR A 152 -11.67 -9.53 -9.24
CA TYR A 152 -11.09 -10.87 -9.42
C TYR A 152 -10.21 -10.93 -10.67
N ASN A 153 -9.73 -9.78 -11.16
CA ASN A 153 -8.73 -9.76 -12.21
C ASN A 153 -7.38 -10.12 -11.60
N THR A 154 -6.63 -10.93 -12.32
CA THR A 154 -5.30 -11.32 -11.89
C THR A 154 -4.37 -10.13 -11.96
N CYS A 155 -3.62 -9.90 -10.90
CA CYS A 155 -2.49 -8.99 -10.91
C CYS A 155 -1.18 -9.79 -11.05
N ASN A 156 -0.12 -9.14 -11.49
CA ASN A 156 1.24 -9.65 -11.50
C ASN A 156 2.05 -8.84 -10.47
N PRO A 157 2.58 -9.47 -9.41
CA PRO A 157 3.35 -8.77 -8.38
C PRO A 157 4.65 -8.13 -8.91
N GLU A 158 5.12 -8.54 -10.10
CA GLU A 158 6.29 -7.94 -10.76
C GLU A 158 5.94 -6.68 -11.58
N VAL A 159 4.66 -6.44 -11.85
CA VAL A 159 4.21 -5.28 -12.63
C VAL A 159 3.73 -4.17 -11.70
N ARG A 160 4.30 -2.98 -11.93
CA ARG A 160 4.05 -1.78 -11.13
C ARG A 160 2.59 -1.29 -11.23
N SER A 161 2.06 -0.81 -10.10
CA SER A 161 0.81 -0.03 -9.98
C SER A 161 -0.42 -0.65 -10.64
N GLN A 162 -0.53 -1.98 -10.67
CA GLN A 162 -1.71 -2.65 -11.19
C GLN A 162 -2.93 -2.54 -10.26
N CYS A 163 -2.68 -2.46 -8.96
CA CYS A 163 -3.75 -2.36 -7.97
C CYS A 163 -4.04 -0.90 -7.61
N PRO A 164 -5.32 -0.55 -7.40
CA PRO A 164 -5.70 0.79 -6.96
C PRO A 164 -5.26 1.06 -5.52
N SER A 165 -5.29 2.34 -5.12
CA SER A 165 -4.96 2.74 -3.74
C SER A 165 -5.82 1.99 -2.71
N GLY A 166 -5.19 1.55 -1.62
CA GLY A 166 -5.79 0.69 -0.59
C GLY A 166 -5.79 -0.81 -0.92
N PHE A 167 -5.27 -1.19 -2.09
CA PHE A 167 -5.12 -2.58 -2.51
C PHE A 167 -3.69 -2.85 -2.96
N THR A 168 -3.22 -4.06 -2.72
CA THR A 168 -1.91 -4.54 -3.20
C THR A 168 -2.04 -5.90 -3.85
N CYS A 169 -1.11 -6.22 -4.75
CA CYS A 169 -1.14 -7.49 -5.47
C CYS A 169 -0.66 -8.62 -4.54
N ARG A 170 -1.57 -9.48 -4.12
CA ARG A 170 -1.32 -10.53 -3.12
C ARG A 170 -1.66 -11.89 -3.67
N GLN A 171 -0.95 -12.91 -3.21
CA GLN A 171 -1.25 -14.29 -3.59
C GLN A 171 -2.63 -14.69 -3.07
N ALA A 172 -3.54 -15.02 -3.98
CA ALA A 172 -4.89 -15.47 -3.66
C ALA A 172 -4.96 -17.00 -3.59
N THR A 173 -5.85 -17.52 -2.77
CA THR A 173 -6.14 -18.96 -2.69
C THR A 173 -7.35 -19.28 -3.55
N ASP A 174 -7.24 -20.28 -4.43
CA ASP A 174 -8.35 -20.86 -5.18
C ASP A 174 -8.66 -22.28 -4.66
N SER A 175 -9.86 -22.51 -4.14
CA SER A 175 -10.30 -23.81 -3.64
C SER A 175 -10.59 -24.83 -4.74
N THR A 176 -10.58 -24.43 -6.01
CA THR A 176 -10.83 -25.31 -7.16
C THR A 176 -9.59 -25.70 -7.94
N SER A 177 -8.49 -24.95 -7.80
CA SER A 177 -7.21 -25.27 -8.45
C SER A 177 -6.06 -25.07 -7.46
N SER A 178 -5.33 -26.16 -7.18
CA SER A 178 -4.22 -26.15 -6.22
C SER A 178 -2.84 -25.91 -6.85
N ASN A 179 -2.76 -25.78 -8.18
CA ASN A 179 -1.48 -25.83 -8.91
C ASN A 179 -1.07 -24.51 -9.60
N GLU A 180 -1.92 -23.48 -9.66
CA GLU A 180 -1.54 -22.16 -10.20
C GLU A 180 -1.46 -21.10 -9.11
N THR A 181 -0.33 -20.39 -9.03
CA THR A 181 -0.14 -19.26 -8.14
C THR A 181 -0.92 -18.06 -8.65
N LEU A 182 -2.16 -17.92 -8.20
CA LEU A 182 -3.03 -16.81 -8.52
C LEU A 182 -2.69 -15.60 -7.64
N HIS A 183 -2.71 -14.40 -8.21
CA HIS A 183 -2.60 -13.16 -7.45
C HIS A 183 -3.75 -12.22 -7.79
N LEU A 184 -4.30 -11.57 -6.78
CA LEU A 184 -5.39 -10.60 -6.90
C LEU A 184 -5.03 -9.28 -6.21
N CYS A 185 -5.66 -8.20 -6.66
CA CYS A 185 -5.60 -6.95 -5.92
C CYS A 185 -6.47 -7.08 -4.66
N CYS A 186 -5.81 -7.22 -3.53
CA CYS A 186 -6.44 -7.49 -2.24
C CYS A 186 -6.23 -6.31 -1.31
N GLU A 187 -7.23 -6.02 -0.47
CA GLU A 187 -7.21 -4.94 0.49
C GLU A 187 -5.95 -5.02 1.38
N SER A 188 -5.32 -3.86 1.60
CA SER A 188 -4.06 -3.75 2.34
C SER A 188 -4.18 -3.04 3.69
N ALA A 189 -5.35 -2.49 4.03
CA ALA A 189 -5.55 -1.72 5.26
C ALA A 189 -5.35 -2.57 6.54
N SER A 190 -5.70 -3.85 6.49
CA SER A 190 -5.55 -4.80 7.61
C SER A 190 -4.19 -5.50 7.66
N MET A 191 -3.30 -5.25 6.69
CA MET A 191 -2.01 -5.93 6.62
C MET A 191 -1.07 -5.43 7.72
N THR A 192 -0.50 -6.39 8.46
CA THR A 192 0.63 -6.11 9.34
C THR A 192 1.89 -5.86 8.52
N ILE A 193 2.90 -5.22 9.12
CA ILE A 193 4.23 -5.11 8.48
C ILE A 193 4.84 -6.48 8.19
N GLY A 194 4.51 -7.51 8.97
CA GLY A 194 4.93 -8.89 8.69
C GLY A 194 4.35 -9.43 7.39
N ASP A 195 3.07 -9.16 7.12
CA ASP A 195 2.41 -9.55 5.86
C ASP A 195 3.07 -8.84 4.67
N TRP A 196 3.30 -7.53 4.80
CA TRP A 196 3.98 -6.73 3.78
C TRP A 196 5.39 -7.23 3.44
N LEU A 197 6.18 -7.59 4.46
CA LEU A 197 7.53 -8.15 4.26
C LEU A 197 7.49 -9.58 3.70
N ALA A 198 6.51 -10.39 4.06
CA ALA A 198 6.36 -11.75 3.55
C ALA A 198 5.98 -11.75 2.06
N GLU A 199 5.00 -10.93 1.68
CA GLU A 199 4.57 -10.76 0.27
C GLU A 199 5.72 -10.21 -0.60
N SER A 200 6.54 -9.32 -0.03
CA SER A 200 7.75 -8.80 -0.68
C SER A 200 8.93 -9.80 -0.68
N LYS A 201 8.75 -11.01 -0.14
CA LYS A 201 9.77 -12.05 0.03
C LYS A 201 10.99 -11.61 0.85
N LEU A 202 10.82 -10.63 1.73
CA LEU A 202 11.86 -10.07 2.58
C LEU A 202 11.95 -10.77 3.94
N ALA A 203 10.82 -11.15 4.52
CA ALA A 203 10.76 -11.95 5.74
C ALA A 203 10.24 -13.37 5.44
N PRO A 204 10.81 -14.43 6.04
CA PRO A 204 11.94 -14.42 7.00
C PRO A 204 13.33 -14.50 6.34
N GLN A 205 13.40 -14.47 5.00
CA GLN A 205 14.62 -14.85 4.26
C GLN A 205 15.78 -13.85 4.40
N ILE A 206 15.46 -12.55 4.45
CA ILE A 206 16.43 -11.46 4.54
C ILE A 206 16.39 -10.86 5.93
N PHE A 207 15.20 -10.52 6.41
CA PHE A 207 14.97 -10.05 7.76
C PHE A 207 14.46 -11.22 8.62
N PRO A 208 15.20 -11.63 9.66
CA PRO A 208 14.84 -12.81 10.45
C PRO A 208 13.57 -12.61 11.27
N GLN A 209 13.23 -11.36 11.60
CA GLN A 209 12.04 -11.02 12.38
C GLN A 209 11.34 -9.79 11.79
N ALA A 210 10.03 -9.91 11.58
CA ALA A 210 9.20 -8.77 11.25
C ALA A 210 9.08 -7.83 12.47
N PRO A 211 8.98 -6.50 12.26
CA PRO A 211 8.71 -5.57 13.34
C PRO A 211 7.42 -5.90 14.10
N ILE A 212 7.31 -5.38 15.33
CA ILE A 212 6.09 -5.56 16.14
C ILE A 212 4.94 -4.73 15.58
N ASN A 213 5.21 -3.46 15.23
CA ASN A 213 4.20 -2.54 14.73
C ASN A 213 4.54 -1.97 13.36
N LEU A 214 3.52 -1.49 12.65
CA LEU A 214 3.69 -0.68 11.46
C LEU A 214 4.01 0.77 11.85
N LEU A 215 4.98 1.42 11.20
CA LEU A 215 5.18 2.87 11.38
C LEU A 215 3.95 3.65 10.89
N GLN A 216 3.64 4.76 11.56
CA GLN A 216 2.56 5.65 11.09
C GLN A 216 2.98 6.33 9.79
N SER A 217 4.18 6.90 9.76
CA SER A 217 4.72 7.53 8.57
C SER A 217 6.25 7.62 8.61
N VAL A 218 6.85 7.86 7.44
CA VAL A 218 8.25 8.24 7.27
C VAL A 218 8.29 9.64 6.67
N GLN A 219 9.07 10.52 7.28
CA GLN A 219 9.36 11.85 6.76
C GLN A 219 10.70 11.81 6.03
N LEU A 220 10.70 12.23 4.76
CA LEU A 220 11.91 12.29 3.94
C LEU A 220 12.50 13.71 3.98
N PHE A 221 13.82 13.82 3.90
CA PHE A 221 14.46 15.13 3.79
C PHE A 221 13.91 15.89 2.58
N PRO A 222 13.57 17.18 2.73
CA PRO A 222 13.11 18.02 1.63
C PRO A 222 14.13 18.05 0.49
N ILE A 223 13.63 18.06 -0.75
CA ILE A 223 14.49 18.19 -1.95
C ILE A 223 15.20 19.55 -1.95
N ASP A 224 14.46 20.57 -1.56
CA ASP A 224 14.90 21.96 -1.45
C ASP A 224 14.11 22.69 -0.36
N LYS A 225 14.32 24.00 -0.21
CA LYS A 225 13.66 24.82 0.82
C LYS A 225 12.14 24.95 0.66
N THR A 226 11.61 24.61 -0.50
CA THR A 226 10.20 24.79 -0.89
C THR A 226 9.48 23.47 -1.17
N THR A 227 10.22 22.41 -1.51
CA THR A 227 9.67 21.11 -1.90
C THR A 227 9.81 20.11 -0.76
N ILE A 228 8.76 20.01 0.07
CA ILE A 228 8.66 19.08 1.19
C ILE A 228 7.90 17.84 0.74
N PHE A 229 8.38 16.65 1.09
CA PHE A 229 7.65 15.41 0.83
C PHE A 229 6.45 15.29 1.79
N PRO A 230 5.28 14.83 1.30
CA PRO A 230 4.24 14.39 2.20
C PRO A 230 4.74 13.19 3.05
N PRO A 231 4.15 12.96 4.23
CA PRO A 231 4.44 11.76 5.01
C PRO A 231 4.22 10.50 4.17
N VAL A 232 5.20 9.61 4.19
CA VAL A 232 5.20 8.37 3.39
C VAL A 232 4.70 7.22 4.25
N HIS A 233 3.69 6.50 3.77
CA HIS A 233 3.07 5.36 4.45
C HIS A 233 3.56 4.05 3.84
N VAL A 234 3.13 2.93 4.43
CA VAL A 234 3.49 1.61 3.91
C VAL A 234 2.93 1.40 2.51
N GLY A 235 3.76 0.84 1.62
CA GLY A 235 3.39 0.54 0.24
C GLY A 235 3.34 1.75 -0.69
N ASP A 236 3.43 2.98 -0.16
CA ASP A 236 3.44 4.20 -0.96
C ASP A 236 4.57 4.17 -1.99
N GLU A 237 4.34 4.87 -3.11
CA GLU A 237 5.35 5.08 -4.13
C GLU A 237 5.57 6.58 -4.36
N VAL A 238 6.72 7.06 -3.90
CA VAL A 238 7.15 8.44 -4.08
C VAL A 238 7.78 8.57 -5.46
N VAL A 239 7.23 9.42 -6.32
CA VAL A 239 7.70 9.60 -7.71
C VAL A 239 8.32 10.99 -7.85
N VAL A 240 9.62 11.03 -8.14
CA VAL A 240 10.45 12.25 -8.25
C VAL A 240 11.17 12.37 -9.59
N ILE A 241 10.64 11.74 -10.64
CA ILE A 241 11.21 11.80 -12.00
C ILE A 241 11.34 13.23 -12.54
N SER A 242 10.49 14.16 -12.09
CA SER A 242 10.57 15.58 -12.46
C SER A 242 11.69 16.34 -11.73
N TYR A 243 12.43 15.68 -10.85
CA TYR A 243 13.53 16.24 -10.05
C TYR A 243 14.85 15.52 -10.39
N PRO A 244 15.53 15.88 -11.50
CA PRO A 244 16.67 15.16 -12.08
C PRO A 244 17.93 15.09 -11.20
N ASN A 245 17.93 15.84 -10.09
CA ASN A 245 19.04 15.88 -9.12
C ASN A 245 18.80 14.95 -7.92
N VAL A 246 17.60 14.39 -7.79
CA VAL A 246 17.28 13.44 -6.73
C VAL A 246 17.66 12.03 -7.19
N VAL A 247 18.63 11.45 -6.50
CA VAL A 247 19.15 10.08 -6.77
C VAL A 247 18.71 9.07 -5.72
N SER A 248 18.30 9.54 -4.55
CA SER A 248 17.86 8.76 -3.39
C SER A 248 17.08 9.66 -2.43
N ALA A 249 16.19 9.07 -1.65
CA ALA A 249 15.58 9.73 -0.50
C ALA A 249 16.31 9.34 0.79
N ILE A 250 16.50 10.31 1.67
CA ILE A 250 17.07 10.10 3.00
C ILE A 250 15.93 10.26 4.01
N VAL A 251 15.80 9.28 4.90
CA VAL A 251 14.84 9.35 6.01
C VAL A 251 15.29 10.47 6.96
N GLN A 252 14.42 11.45 7.18
CA GLN A 252 14.63 12.55 8.13
C GLN A 252 14.09 12.18 9.50
N ALA A 253 12.87 11.69 9.55
CA ALA A 253 12.21 11.29 10.77
C ALA A 253 11.23 10.13 10.52
N VAL A 254 10.84 9.46 11.59
CA VAL A 254 9.81 8.41 11.57
C VAL A 254 8.78 8.68 12.66
N ASP A 255 7.50 8.53 12.31
CA ASP A 255 6.39 8.68 13.24
C ASP A 255 5.93 7.30 13.72
N LEU A 256 5.91 7.14 15.04
CA LEU A 256 5.71 5.86 15.70
C LEU A 256 4.23 5.64 16.03
N PRO A 257 3.74 4.40 15.94
CA PRO A 257 2.37 4.06 16.35
C PRO A 257 2.17 4.11 17.88
N MET A 258 3.26 4.21 18.63
CA MET A 258 3.29 4.27 20.09
C MET A 258 4.46 5.11 20.58
N SER A 259 4.35 5.65 21.78
CA SER A 259 5.42 6.39 22.43
C SER A 259 6.53 5.43 22.89
N LEU A 260 7.78 5.76 22.62
CA LEU A 260 8.93 5.11 23.25
C LEU A 260 9.38 5.91 24.46
N GLY A 261 9.65 5.24 25.58
CA GLY A 261 10.15 5.87 26.81
C GLY A 261 11.64 6.22 26.73
N SER A 262 12.25 6.44 27.90
CA SER A 262 13.67 6.81 27.99
C SER A 262 14.61 5.66 27.67
N GLY A 263 15.57 5.89 26.78
CA GLY A 263 16.46 4.86 26.26
C GLY A 263 17.18 5.34 25.00
N TYR A 264 17.41 4.43 24.06
CA TYR A 264 18.09 4.72 22.80
C TYR A 264 17.33 4.10 21.63
N ALA A 265 17.03 4.90 20.61
CA ALA A 265 16.46 4.43 19.37
C ALA A 265 17.53 4.24 18.29
N HIS A 266 17.28 3.31 17.38
CA HIS A 266 18.12 3.04 16.21
C HIS A 266 17.24 2.88 14.99
N ILE A 267 17.56 3.59 13.92
CA ILE A 267 16.81 3.59 12.66
C ILE A 267 17.71 2.97 11.58
N LEU A 268 17.31 1.81 11.08
CA LEU A 268 17.95 1.13 9.95
C LEU A 268 17.09 1.29 8.71
N THR A 269 17.64 1.94 7.70
CA THR A 269 17.05 2.05 6.36
C THR A 269 17.85 1.18 5.42
N THR A 270 17.20 0.30 4.68
CA THR A 270 17.80 -0.49 3.60
C THR A 270 17.12 -0.17 2.28
N VAL A 271 17.88 -0.23 1.20
CA VAL A 271 17.42 0.04 -0.17
C VAL A 271 17.77 -1.16 -1.04
N ASP A 272 16.74 -1.72 -1.68
CA ASP A 272 16.76 -2.95 -2.47
C ASP A 272 17.43 -4.14 -1.75
N PRO A 273 17.01 -4.46 -0.49
CA PRO A 273 17.71 -5.44 0.34
C PRO A 273 17.72 -6.88 -0.20
N ALA A 274 16.85 -7.18 -1.19
CA ALA A 274 16.75 -8.49 -1.82
C ALA A 274 17.72 -8.72 -2.99
N TYR A 275 18.30 -7.65 -3.54
CA TYR A 275 19.08 -7.71 -4.76
C TYR A 275 20.40 -6.96 -4.62
N ARG A 276 21.28 -7.11 -5.61
CA ARG A 276 22.47 -6.28 -5.75
C ARG A 276 22.31 -5.36 -6.97
N PRO A 277 22.78 -4.11 -6.90
CA PRO A 277 23.34 -3.46 -5.71
C PRO A 277 22.26 -3.13 -4.66
N PHE A 278 22.68 -2.99 -3.41
CA PHE A 278 21.84 -2.54 -2.29
C PHE A 278 22.55 -1.43 -1.52
N ALA A 279 21.80 -0.67 -0.73
CA ALA A 279 22.37 0.27 0.21
C ALA A 279 21.73 0.14 1.59
N LEU A 280 22.42 0.67 2.59
CA LEU A 280 21.88 0.81 3.93
C LEU A 280 22.39 2.09 4.58
N ALA A 281 21.55 2.66 5.43
CA ALA A 281 21.89 3.73 6.35
C ALA A 281 21.40 3.34 7.74
N PHE A 282 22.29 3.40 8.72
CA PHE A 282 21.99 3.06 10.11
C PHE A 282 22.31 4.25 11.00
N ASN A 283 21.27 4.84 11.56
CA ASN A 283 21.39 5.88 12.58
C ASN A 283 21.14 5.23 13.94
N TYR A 284 22.09 5.31 14.85
CA TYR A 284 22.07 4.53 16.08
C TYR A 284 22.46 5.38 17.29
N ASN A 285 22.09 4.91 18.47
CA ASN A 285 22.26 5.61 19.73
C ASN A 285 21.60 7.01 19.73
N ILE A 286 20.43 7.14 19.12
CA ILE A 286 19.62 8.36 19.21
C ILE A 286 19.05 8.41 20.64
N PRO A 287 19.48 9.37 21.49
CA PRO A 287 19.10 9.39 22.89
C PRO A 287 17.65 9.84 23.07
N LEU A 288 16.88 9.09 23.87
CA LEU A 288 15.51 9.43 24.24
C LEU A 288 15.48 9.82 25.72
N THR A 289 15.29 11.11 26.00
CA THR A 289 15.22 11.64 27.38
C THR A 289 13.81 11.62 27.97
N GLU A 290 12.80 11.59 27.10
CA GLU A 290 11.38 11.61 27.44
C GLU A 290 10.60 10.72 26.47
N SER A 291 9.30 10.55 26.75
CA SER A 291 8.43 9.76 25.88
C SER A 291 8.21 10.45 24.53
N VAL A 292 8.64 9.82 23.44
CA VAL A 292 8.54 10.38 22.08
C VAL A 292 7.68 9.53 21.15
N SER A 293 6.87 10.18 20.32
CA SER A 293 6.09 9.55 19.23
C SER A 293 6.65 9.83 17.84
N SER A 294 7.70 10.64 17.73
CA SER A 294 8.41 10.94 16.48
C SER A 294 9.91 10.94 16.74
N LEU A 295 10.68 10.31 15.86
CA LEU A 295 12.12 10.17 15.98
C LEU A 295 12.81 10.81 14.78
N SER A 296 13.56 11.89 15.02
CA SER A 296 14.42 12.50 14.01
C SER A 296 15.81 11.88 14.03
N ILE A 297 16.38 11.61 12.85
CA ILE A 297 17.77 11.13 12.74
C ILE A 297 18.79 12.22 13.14
N SER A 298 18.39 13.50 13.17
CA SER A 298 19.27 14.62 13.54
C SER A 298 19.38 14.83 15.05
N SER A 299 18.67 14.07 15.87
CA SER A 299 18.62 14.22 17.34
C SER A 299 19.87 13.72 18.08
N GLY A 300 20.96 13.43 17.36
CA GLY A 300 22.23 12.94 17.90
C GLY A 300 22.44 11.44 17.70
N GLY A 301 23.55 10.92 18.21
CA GLY A 301 23.97 9.53 18.02
C GLY A 301 25.07 9.36 16.96
N GLY A 302 25.27 8.11 16.52
CA GLY A 302 26.19 7.75 15.45
C GLY A 302 25.44 7.42 14.16
N SER A 303 26.13 7.52 13.02
CA SER A 303 25.59 7.12 11.73
C SER A 303 26.59 6.25 10.96
N PHE A 304 26.06 5.28 10.24
CA PHE A 304 26.79 4.41 9.33
C PHE A 304 26.04 4.34 8.01
N SER A 305 26.75 4.31 6.89
CA SER A 305 26.12 4.14 5.58
C SER A 305 27.00 3.29 4.68
N PHE A 306 26.37 2.46 3.86
CA PHE A 306 27.02 1.59 2.92
C PHE A 306 26.21 1.54 1.63
N VAL A 307 26.90 1.60 0.49
CA VAL A 307 26.33 1.47 -0.85
C VAL A 307 27.15 0.43 -1.59
N ASP A 308 26.52 -0.64 -2.07
CA ASP A 308 27.20 -1.64 -2.89
C ASP A 308 27.58 -1.01 -4.24
N ASN A 309 28.88 -0.92 -4.50
CA ASN A 309 29.44 -0.39 -5.74
C ASN A 309 30.11 -1.49 -6.59
N THR A 310 29.96 -2.75 -6.19
CA THR A 310 30.52 -3.91 -6.90
C THR A 310 29.66 -4.36 -8.08
N THR A 311 28.35 -4.09 -8.01
CA THR A 311 27.38 -4.41 -9.06
C THR A 311 26.89 -3.12 -9.70
N SER A 312 26.77 -3.09 -11.02
CA SER A 312 26.22 -1.95 -11.76
C SER A 312 24.84 -2.28 -12.32
N LEU A 313 23.95 -1.29 -12.33
CA LEU A 313 22.65 -1.39 -12.95
C LEU A 313 22.73 -1.07 -14.46
N PRO A 314 21.88 -1.71 -15.28
CA PRO A 314 21.72 -1.29 -16.68
C PRO A 314 21.09 0.10 -16.75
N GLN A 315 21.41 0.85 -17.81
CA GLN A 315 20.78 2.15 -18.05
C GLN A 315 19.28 1.99 -18.32
N GLN A 316 18.47 2.75 -17.59
CA GLN A 316 17.00 2.81 -17.72
C GLN A 316 16.52 4.27 -17.71
N ASP A 317 15.28 4.49 -18.18
CA ASP A 317 14.64 5.83 -18.17
C ASP A 317 14.25 6.28 -16.76
N SER A 318 14.09 5.34 -15.84
CA SER A 318 13.88 5.61 -14.42
C SER A 318 14.27 4.40 -13.58
N TYR A 319 14.58 4.63 -12.32
CA TYR A 319 14.95 3.60 -11.35
C TYR A 319 13.95 3.62 -10.21
N ARG A 320 13.41 2.44 -9.91
CA ARG A 320 12.52 2.21 -8.78
C ARG A 320 13.27 1.45 -7.70
N ALA A 321 13.39 2.03 -6.52
CA ALA A 321 14.09 1.46 -5.39
C ALA A 321 13.12 1.15 -4.24
N GLN A 322 13.22 -0.05 -3.66
CA GLN A 322 12.44 -0.49 -2.51
C GLN A 322 13.15 -0.09 -1.21
N TYR A 323 12.50 0.74 -0.41
CA TYR A 323 12.99 1.16 0.90
C TYR A 323 12.33 0.31 1.99
N VAL A 324 13.12 -0.14 2.95
CA VAL A 324 12.63 -0.77 4.18
C VAL A 324 13.25 -0.05 5.37
N VAL A 325 12.42 0.46 6.27
CA VAL A 325 12.84 1.25 7.43
C VAL A 325 12.40 0.53 8.70
N PHE A 326 13.37 0.18 9.55
CA PHE A 326 13.14 -0.45 10.85
C PHE A 326 13.60 0.45 11.98
N VAL A 327 12.81 0.46 13.05
CA VAL A 327 13.14 1.10 14.32
C VAL A 327 13.40 0.03 15.36
N PHE A 328 14.56 0.13 16.00
CA PHE A 328 14.95 -0.67 17.15
C PHE A 328 15.04 0.23 18.38
N TYR A 329 14.91 -0.38 19.55
CA TYR A 329 14.98 0.31 20.83
C TYR A 329 15.82 -0.50 21.82
N THR A 330 16.70 0.17 22.55
CA THR A 330 17.53 -0.43 23.60
C THR A 330 17.55 0.47 24.83
N ASN A 331 17.71 -0.13 26.02
CA ASN A 331 17.83 0.64 27.27
C ASN A 331 19.24 1.24 27.47
N THR A 332 20.24 0.71 26.76
CA THR A 332 21.64 1.14 26.80
C THR A 332 22.14 1.42 25.38
N PRO A 333 23.14 2.31 25.22
CA PRO A 333 23.69 2.60 23.90
C PRO A 333 24.46 1.39 23.35
N LEU A 334 24.29 1.13 22.06
CA LEU A 334 25.05 0.15 21.30
C LEU A 334 26.54 0.51 21.33
N GLN A 335 27.37 -0.49 21.58
CA GLN A 335 28.83 -0.37 21.56
C GLN A 335 29.33 -0.86 20.20
N LEU A 336 29.32 0.04 19.21
CA LEU A 336 29.84 -0.26 17.88
C LEU A 336 31.27 0.26 17.76
N THR A 337 32.20 -0.64 17.44
CA THR A 337 33.57 -0.27 17.06
C THR A 337 33.57 0.31 15.65
N SER A 338 34.59 1.08 15.29
CA SER A 338 34.76 1.64 13.94
C SER A 338 35.07 0.58 12.87
N GLU A 339 35.12 -0.71 13.23
CA GLU A 339 35.19 -1.82 12.29
C GLU A 339 33.88 -1.87 11.50
N GLY A 340 33.99 -1.76 10.18
CA GLY A 340 32.83 -1.53 9.31
C GLY A 340 31.74 -2.57 9.56
N LEU A 341 30.52 -2.11 9.82
CA LEU A 341 29.35 -2.95 10.04
C LEU A 341 29.12 -3.97 8.91
N MET A 342 29.64 -3.64 7.72
CA MET A 342 29.60 -4.43 6.50
C MET A 342 30.94 -5.09 6.12
N SER A 343 31.98 -5.01 6.95
CA SER A 343 33.35 -5.46 6.62
C SER A 343 33.43 -6.94 6.24
N ASN A 344 32.64 -7.79 6.89
CA ASN A 344 32.54 -9.21 6.60
C ASN A 344 31.20 -9.60 5.93
N CYS A 345 30.39 -8.61 5.53
CA CYS A 345 29.06 -8.86 4.99
C CYS A 345 28.94 -8.52 3.51
N SER A 346 28.37 -9.48 2.79
CA SER A 346 28.16 -9.37 1.34
C SER A 346 26.72 -8.97 0.99
N ASP A 347 25.78 -9.12 1.90
CA ASP A 347 24.36 -8.82 1.70
C ASP A 347 23.70 -8.32 2.99
N VAL A 348 22.44 -7.88 2.89
CA VAL A 348 21.67 -7.40 4.05
C VAL A 348 21.35 -8.53 5.03
N ARG A 349 21.23 -9.78 4.58
CA ARG A 349 20.96 -10.92 5.46
C ARG A 349 22.12 -11.16 6.43
N CYS A 350 23.35 -11.08 5.96
CA CYS A 350 24.56 -11.18 6.78
C CYS A 350 24.58 -10.15 7.91
N LEU A 351 24.03 -8.95 7.68
CA LEU A 351 23.96 -7.90 8.69
C LEU A 351 23.27 -8.38 9.98
N PHE A 352 22.22 -9.19 9.85
CA PHE A 352 21.45 -9.67 11.00
C PHE A 352 21.95 -10.98 11.58
N ASN A 353 22.85 -11.69 10.89
CA ASN A 353 23.35 -12.99 11.32
C ASN A 353 24.79 -12.93 11.83
N ASP A 354 25.66 -12.17 11.16
CA ASP A 354 27.11 -12.27 11.31
C ASP A 354 27.80 -10.94 11.65
N SER A 355 27.06 -9.82 11.68
CA SER A 355 27.63 -8.51 11.99
C SER A 355 27.64 -8.19 13.50
N PRO A 356 28.40 -7.16 13.94
CA PRO A 356 28.38 -6.71 15.35
C PRO A 356 27.00 -6.29 15.89
N ILE A 357 26.04 -5.94 15.02
CA ILE A 357 24.67 -5.59 15.46
C ILE A 357 23.75 -6.81 15.57
N ALA A 358 24.11 -7.96 15.00
CA ALA A 358 23.29 -9.17 14.99
C ALA A 358 22.91 -9.63 16.41
N SER A 359 23.85 -9.57 17.35
CA SER A 359 23.61 -9.91 18.77
C SER A 359 23.04 -8.77 19.61
N SER A 360 23.13 -7.54 19.11
CA SER A 360 22.86 -6.32 19.87
C SER A 360 21.46 -5.75 19.60
N LEU A 361 20.89 -6.03 18.43
CA LEU A 361 19.54 -5.62 18.06
C LEU A 361 18.58 -6.80 18.22
N SER A 362 17.52 -6.59 19.01
CA SER A 362 16.40 -7.52 19.13
C SER A 362 15.39 -7.33 17.99
N ARG A 363 14.19 -7.91 18.14
CA ARG A 363 13.05 -7.63 17.26
C ARG A 363 12.84 -6.10 17.08
N PRO A 364 12.67 -5.58 15.85
CA PRO A 364 12.34 -4.18 15.65
C PRO A 364 10.98 -3.85 16.29
N VAL A 365 10.88 -2.67 16.92
CA VAL A 365 9.63 -2.22 17.57
C VAL A 365 8.62 -1.70 16.56
N ALA A 366 9.10 -1.13 15.46
CA ALA A 366 8.28 -0.67 14.36
C ALA A 366 9.02 -0.76 13.03
N GLY A 367 8.29 -0.82 11.92
CA GLY A 367 8.89 -0.66 10.60
C GLY A 367 7.88 -0.40 9.49
N THR A 368 8.40 -0.09 8.31
CA THR A 368 7.61 0.10 7.08
C THR A 368 8.40 -0.31 5.86
N LEU A 369 7.73 -0.39 4.71
CA LEU A 369 8.35 -0.46 3.40
C LEU A 369 7.62 0.47 2.44
N PHE A 370 8.35 1.11 1.53
CA PHE A 370 7.79 1.98 0.50
C PHE A 370 8.72 1.98 -0.72
N TYR A 371 8.33 2.69 -1.77
CA TYR A 371 9.10 2.76 -3.01
C TYR A 371 9.43 4.21 -3.38
N LEU A 372 10.59 4.41 -3.98
CA LEU A 372 11.00 5.67 -4.59
C LEU A 372 11.29 5.43 -6.06
N THR A 373 10.68 6.22 -6.94
CA THR A 373 11.02 6.23 -8.37
C THR A 373 11.66 7.56 -8.75
N ALA A 374 12.87 7.51 -9.28
CA ALA A 374 13.64 8.68 -9.71
C ALA A 374 14.23 8.47 -11.12
N GLU A 375 14.59 9.56 -11.80
CA GLU A 375 15.28 9.49 -13.11
C GLU A 375 16.71 8.93 -12.97
N LYS A 376 17.37 9.21 -11.85
CA LYS A 376 18.71 8.74 -11.52
C LYS A 376 18.70 7.85 -10.29
N THR A 377 19.79 7.12 -10.09
CA THR A 377 19.99 6.23 -8.94
C THR A 377 21.31 6.54 -8.25
N MET A 378 21.39 6.23 -6.95
CA MET A 378 22.65 6.27 -6.17
C MET A 378 23.61 5.14 -6.55
N PHE A 379 23.13 4.11 -7.25
CA PHE A 379 23.94 2.99 -7.67
C PHE A 379 24.72 3.28 -8.95
N LYS A 380 25.84 2.58 -9.14
CA LYS A 380 26.61 2.69 -10.37
C LYS A 380 25.81 2.17 -11.56
N ILE A 381 25.78 2.96 -12.63
CA ILE A 381 25.18 2.57 -13.90
C ILE A 381 26.31 2.12 -14.83
N SER A 382 26.13 1.00 -15.51
CA SER A 382 27.03 0.60 -16.59
C SER A 382 26.49 1.10 -17.93
N ASP A 383 27.32 1.82 -18.68
CA ASP A 383 27.09 2.15 -20.09
C ASP A 383 27.19 0.86 -20.93
N SER A 384 26.19 0.00 -20.86
CA SER A 384 26.04 -1.09 -21.81
C SER A 384 24.66 -1.00 -22.45
N PRO A 385 24.59 -0.76 -23.77
CA PRO A 385 23.36 -0.97 -24.51
C PRO A 385 23.17 -2.48 -24.64
N GLN A 386 22.64 -3.14 -23.61
CA GLN A 386 22.08 -4.49 -23.79
C GLN A 386 20.69 -4.39 -24.42
N TYR A 387 20.62 -3.80 -25.61
CA TYR A 387 19.73 -4.30 -26.63
C TYR A 387 20.49 -5.42 -27.35
N ASN A 388 20.64 -6.56 -26.69
CA ASN A 388 20.97 -7.78 -27.39
C ASN A 388 19.77 -8.12 -28.27
N SER A 389 19.83 -7.63 -29.50
CA SER A 389 19.08 -8.09 -30.64
C SER A 389 19.47 -9.53 -31.02
N ALA A 390 19.48 -10.45 -30.06
CA ALA A 390 19.42 -11.87 -30.33
C ALA A 390 17.96 -12.26 -30.63
N ASN A 391 17.36 -11.59 -31.61
CA ASN A 391 16.16 -12.00 -32.37
C ASN A 391 15.77 -11.03 -33.51
N SER A 392 16.67 -10.16 -34.00
CA SER A 392 16.40 -9.37 -35.22
C SER A 392 16.98 -9.97 -36.50
N LYS A 393 17.77 -11.06 -36.43
CA LYS A 393 18.19 -11.82 -37.62
C LYS A 393 17.23 -12.95 -38.04
N LEU A 394 16.14 -13.19 -37.29
CA LEU A 394 15.07 -14.11 -37.69
C LEU A 394 13.80 -13.40 -38.20
N ALA A 395 13.66 -12.10 -37.97
CA ALA A 395 12.47 -11.32 -38.37
C ALA A 395 12.56 -10.66 -39.76
N ILE A 396 13.74 -10.66 -40.39
CA ILE A 396 13.93 -10.10 -41.75
C ILE A 396 13.84 -11.20 -42.84
N LEU A 397 13.95 -12.48 -42.48
CA LEU A 397 13.75 -13.59 -43.41
C LEU A 397 12.29 -14.08 -43.48
N LEU A 398 11.45 -13.79 -42.47
CA LEU A 398 10.01 -14.14 -42.52
C LEU A 398 9.15 -13.13 -43.30
N ASN A 399 9.59 -11.88 -43.43
CA ASN A 399 8.85 -10.85 -44.18
C ASN A 399 9.15 -10.86 -45.69
N LEU A 400 10.19 -11.57 -46.15
CA LEU A 400 10.42 -11.81 -47.58
C LEU A 400 9.68 -13.05 -48.12
N PHE A 401 9.31 -14.01 -47.27
CA PHE A 401 8.55 -15.20 -47.70
C PHE A 401 7.03 -14.99 -47.74
N ILE A 402 6.49 -14.01 -46.99
CA ILE A 402 5.05 -13.71 -47.02
C ILE A 402 4.66 -12.79 -48.20
N CYS A 403 5.62 -12.06 -48.80
CA CYS A 403 5.37 -11.28 -50.02
C CYS A 403 5.48 -12.09 -51.33
N ILE A 404 6.06 -13.29 -51.33
CA ILE A 404 6.15 -14.13 -52.54
C ILE A 404 4.97 -15.12 -52.63
N TYR A 405 4.32 -15.46 -51.52
CA TYR A 405 3.19 -16.41 -51.53
C TYR A 405 1.84 -15.81 -51.96
N LYS A 406 1.77 -14.51 -52.26
CA LYS A 406 0.55 -13.83 -52.75
C LYS A 406 0.61 -13.41 -54.23
N ILE A 407 1.58 -13.91 -55.00
CA ILE A 407 1.70 -13.68 -56.46
C ILE A 407 1.63 -15.00 -57.28
N TYR A 408 1.62 -16.18 -56.64
CA TYR A 408 1.45 -17.48 -57.33
C TYR A 408 0.30 -18.31 -56.74
N LYS A 409 -0.92 -17.80 -56.84
CA LYS A 409 -2.11 -18.62 -57.12
C LYS A 409 -3.26 -17.72 -57.58
N SER A 410 -3.62 -17.95 -58.84
CA SER A 410 -4.93 -17.75 -59.50
C SER A 410 -6.08 -17.29 -58.62
#